data_AF-A0A7W6JAQ7-F1
#
_entry.id   AF-A0A7W6JAQ7-F1
#
_cell.length_a   1.000
_cell.length_b   1.000
_cell.length_c   1.000
_cell.angle_alpha   90.00
_cell.angle_beta   90.00
_cell.angle_gamma   90.00
#
_symmetry.space_group_name_H-M   'P 1'
#
loop_
_entity.id
_entity.type
_entity.pdbx_description
1 polymer ?
#
loop_
_entity_poly.entity_id
_entity_poly.type
_entity_poly.pdbx_seq_one_letter_code
_entity_poly.pdbx_strand_id
1 'polypeptide(L)'
;MTDASKPGRRAVLKSAAGLAVAPALLAAAPMQAPPARAGEFDFLSGEWRISHRRLKAPGEWDAFEGEATCWSILGGTASVEELRIPARDFSGMGLRTLDAANGVWLDFWMNAKVGVPGSTGTPGRFVDGVGDFDTNETEDGKPVTYRGSWDRITPTSCRWRQGVSRDGGQTWDWNWVMEWTRVA
;
A
#
# COMPACT_ATOMS: atom_id res chain seq x y z
N MET A 1 23.67 53.08 -56.43
CA MET A 1 22.83 52.09 -55.74
C MET A 1 22.99 52.34 -54.25
N THR A 2 22.23 53.29 -53.67
CA THR A 2 20.91 53.08 -53.01
C THR A 2 21.05 52.13 -51.79
N ASP A 3 20.72 52.47 -50.55
CA ASP A 3 19.92 53.59 -50.02
C ASP A 3 20.03 53.69 -48.48
N ALA A 4 19.67 54.89 -47.98
CA ALA A 4 19.28 55.42 -46.67
C ALA A 4 19.01 54.46 -45.48
N SER A 5 19.43 54.75 -44.23
CA SER A 5 19.08 55.88 -43.32
C SER A 5 17.69 55.77 -42.64
N LYS A 6 17.71 55.29 -41.36
CA LYS A 6 16.95 55.70 -40.14
C LYS A 6 15.38 55.78 -40.18
N PRO A 7 14.66 56.06 -39.07
CA PRO A 7 14.70 55.57 -37.67
C PRO A 7 13.29 55.25 -37.09
N GLY A 8 13.21 54.82 -35.82
CA GLY A 8 12.02 54.97 -34.95
C GLY A 8 11.52 53.66 -34.34
N ARG A 9 10.92 53.59 -33.15
CA ARG A 9 10.56 54.59 -32.13
C ARG A 9 10.15 53.76 -30.88
N ARG A 10 10.59 54.19 -29.69
CA ARG A 10 9.94 54.06 -28.36
C ARG A 10 9.17 52.77 -28.03
N ALA A 11 9.55 52.13 -26.93
CA ALA A 11 8.81 52.25 -25.67
C ALA A 11 9.54 51.54 -24.51
N VAL A 12 9.77 52.31 -23.45
CA VAL A 12 10.03 51.81 -22.11
C VAL A 12 8.72 51.23 -21.58
N LEU A 13 8.72 49.98 -21.14
CA LEU A 13 7.80 49.57 -20.08
C LEU A 13 8.61 48.90 -18.96
N LYS A 14 8.69 49.64 -17.86
CA LYS A 14 8.90 49.10 -16.54
C LYS A 14 7.76 48.12 -16.25
N SER A 15 8.08 46.92 -15.80
CA SER A 15 7.18 46.14 -14.95
C SER A 15 8.04 45.26 -14.05
N ALA A 16 8.27 45.75 -12.84
CA ALA A 16 8.53 44.91 -11.70
C ALA A 16 7.22 44.18 -11.41
N ALA A 17 7.19 42.86 -11.66
CA ALA A 17 6.15 41.99 -11.14
C ALA A 17 6.80 41.14 -10.05
N GLY A 18 6.42 41.43 -8.81
CA GLY A 18 6.93 40.75 -7.63
C GLY A 18 6.61 39.26 -7.67
N LEU A 19 7.53 38.45 -7.13
CA LEU A 19 7.20 37.10 -6.73
C LEU A 19 6.12 37.18 -5.64
N ALA A 20 4.87 36.92 -6.02
CA ALA A 20 3.86 36.51 -5.06
C ALA A 20 4.23 35.07 -4.64
N VAL A 21 4.87 34.93 -3.47
CA VAL A 21 4.91 33.65 -2.78
C VAL A 21 3.47 33.39 -2.33
N ALA A 22 2.74 32.57 -3.10
CA ALA A 22 1.49 32.03 -2.61
C ALA A 22 1.81 31.23 -1.33
N PRO A 23 1.09 31.43 -0.22
CA PRO A 23 1.25 30.55 0.92
C PRO A 23 0.84 29.17 0.44
N ALA A 24 1.78 28.22 0.43
CA ALA A 24 1.44 26.83 0.38
C ALA A 24 0.52 26.59 1.58
N LEU A 25 -0.76 26.32 1.32
CA LEU A 25 -1.62 25.69 2.30
C LEU A 25 -0.92 24.39 2.65
N LEU A 26 -0.22 24.37 3.78
CA LEU A 26 0.16 23.11 4.40
C LEU A 26 -1.16 22.37 4.61
N ALA A 27 -1.41 21.37 3.78
CA ALA A 27 -2.35 20.33 4.14
C ALA A 27 -1.95 19.90 5.55
N ALA A 28 -2.87 20.05 6.50
CA ALA A 28 -2.64 19.55 7.85
C ALA A 28 -2.26 18.08 7.68
N ALA A 29 -1.02 17.74 8.07
CA ALA A 29 -0.61 16.35 8.14
C ALA A 29 -1.70 15.62 8.93
N PRO A 30 -2.23 14.48 8.44
CA PRO A 30 -3.25 13.77 9.18
C PRO A 30 -2.70 13.54 10.59
N MET A 31 -3.55 13.77 11.61
CA MET A 31 -3.26 13.46 13.01
C MET A 31 -2.47 12.15 13.02
N GLN A 32 -1.20 12.21 13.42
CA GLN A 32 -0.32 11.05 13.35
C GLN A 32 -1.00 9.92 14.10
N ALA A 33 -1.43 8.89 13.36
CA ALA A 33 -2.01 7.71 13.97
C ALA A 33 -1.09 7.23 15.09
N PRO A 34 -1.64 6.71 16.21
CA PRO A 34 -0.82 6.18 17.29
C PRO A 34 0.26 5.24 16.74
N PRO A 35 1.47 5.22 17.34
CA PRO A 35 2.49 4.24 16.97
C PRO A 35 1.92 2.82 17.02
N ALA A 36 2.31 2.00 16.05
CA ALA A 36 2.02 0.58 16.04
C ALA A 36 2.50 -0.09 17.32
N ARG A 37 1.78 -1.13 17.75
CA ARG A 37 2.05 -1.84 19.02
C ARG A 37 2.11 -3.34 18.77
N ALA A 38 2.85 -4.04 19.63
CA ALA A 38 2.88 -5.49 19.63
C ALA A 38 1.45 -6.04 19.83
N GLY A 39 1.15 -7.12 19.12
CA GLY A 39 -0.14 -7.82 19.20
C GLY A 39 -1.22 -7.31 18.23
N GLU A 40 -0.97 -6.26 17.45
CA GLU A 40 -1.97 -5.76 16.47
C GLU A 40 -2.28 -6.76 15.35
N PHE A 41 -1.40 -7.74 15.10
CA PHE A 41 -1.64 -8.87 14.19
C PHE A 41 -2.14 -10.15 14.89
N ASP A 42 -2.37 -10.14 16.20
CA ASP A 42 -2.74 -11.37 16.94
C ASP A 42 -4.05 -11.97 16.43
N PHE A 43 -4.96 -11.15 15.89
CA PHE A 43 -6.21 -11.59 15.28
C PHE A 43 -5.99 -12.66 14.19
N LEU A 44 -4.84 -12.62 13.50
CA LEU A 44 -4.54 -13.51 12.39
C LEU A 44 -4.03 -14.88 12.86
N SER A 45 -3.60 -15.04 14.12
CA SER A 45 -3.01 -16.31 14.60
C SER A 45 -4.02 -17.47 14.56
N GLY A 46 -3.67 -18.58 13.93
CA GLY A 46 -4.50 -19.78 13.80
C GLY A 46 -4.60 -20.31 12.38
N GLU A 47 -5.61 -21.15 12.15
CA GLU A 47 -5.88 -21.82 10.87
C GLU A 47 -7.04 -21.15 10.13
N TRP A 48 -6.92 -20.99 8.81
CA TRP A 48 -7.84 -20.21 7.99
C TRP A 48 -8.19 -20.88 6.66
N ARG A 49 -9.43 -20.68 6.23
CA ARG A 49 -9.89 -20.82 4.84
C ARG A 49 -9.97 -19.44 4.21
N ILE A 50 -9.63 -19.35 2.92
CA ILE A 50 -9.55 -18.08 2.21
C ILE A 50 -10.23 -18.19 0.85
N SER A 51 -11.25 -17.37 0.63
CA SER A 51 -11.86 -17.23 -0.70
C SER A 51 -11.27 -16.02 -1.40
N HIS A 52 -10.56 -16.27 -2.50
CA HIS A 52 -9.90 -15.23 -3.28
C HIS A 52 -10.79 -14.77 -4.44
N ARG A 53 -10.74 -13.47 -4.74
CA ARG A 53 -11.13 -12.91 -6.02
C ARG A 53 -10.03 -12.00 -6.53
N ARG A 54 -9.46 -12.30 -7.69
CA ARG A 54 -8.38 -11.52 -8.31
C ARG A 54 -8.76 -11.11 -9.72
N LEU A 55 -8.51 -9.85 -10.06
CA LEU A 55 -8.73 -9.33 -11.40
C LEU A 55 -7.69 -9.91 -12.35
N LYS A 56 -8.15 -10.51 -13.45
CA LYS A 56 -7.29 -11.10 -14.50
C LYS A 56 -7.21 -10.21 -15.73
N ALA A 57 -8.32 -9.59 -16.09
CA ALA A 57 -8.44 -8.59 -17.14
C ALA A 57 -9.56 -7.60 -16.76
N PRO A 58 -9.70 -6.43 -17.43
CA PRO A 58 -10.78 -5.49 -17.12
C PRO A 58 -12.15 -6.17 -17.13
N GLY A 59 -12.83 -6.18 -15.98
CA GLY A 59 -14.13 -6.84 -15.80
C GLY A 59 -14.09 -8.36 -15.63
N GLU A 60 -12.96 -9.02 -15.86
CA GLU A 60 -12.80 -10.48 -15.69
C GLU A 60 -12.13 -10.79 -14.35
N TRP A 61 -12.89 -11.45 -13.48
CA TRP A 61 -12.44 -11.88 -12.16
C TRP A 61 -12.23 -13.38 -12.10
N ASP A 62 -11.09 -13.78 -11.58
CA ASP A 62 -10.74 -15.15 -11.26
C ASP A 62 -11.00 -15.40 -9.77
N ALA A 63 -11.67 -16.52 -9.45
CA ALA A 63 -12.04 -16.90 -8.09
C ALA A 63 -11.45 -18.27 -7.75
N PHE A 64 -10.88 -18.40 -6.55
CA PHE A 64 -10.22 -19.62 -6.11
C PHE A 64 -10.09 -19.67 -4.60
N GLU A 65 -9.91 -20.89 -4.07
CA GLU A 65 -9.78 -21.12 -2.63
C GLU A 65 -8.32 -21.31 -2.23
N GLY A 66 -7.98 -20.81 -1.05
CA GLY A 66 -6.72 -20.99 -0.37
C GLY A 66 -6.92 -21.31 1.11
N GLU A 67 -5.81 -21.50 1.79
CA GLU A 67 -5.75 -21.71 3.23
C GLU A 67 -4.48 -21.09 3.79
N ALA A 68 -4.50 -20.73 5.06
CA ALA A 68 -3.32 -20.22 5.72
C ALA A 68 -3.22 -20.69 7.16
N THR A 69 -1.98 -20.86 7.61
CA THR A 69 -1.65 -21.03 9.02
C THR A 69 -0.80 -19.87 9.45
N CYS A 70 -1.18 -19.26 10.56
CA CYS A 70 -0.55 -18.03 11.03
C CYS A 70 -0.17 -18.13 12.50
N TRP A 71 0.93 -17.51 12.87
CA TRP A 71 1.46 -17.48 14.22
C TRP A 71 1.83 -16.06 14.63
N SER A 72 1.37 -15.63 15.79
CA SER A 72 1.97 -14.52 16.53
C SER A 72 3.09 -15.07 17.41
N ILE A 73 4.27 -14.49 17.29
CA ILE A 73 5.49 -14.93 17.98
C ILE A 73 6.17 -13.74 18.65
N LEU A 74 7.13 -14.03 19.54
CA LEU A 74 7.95 -13.02 20.22
C LEU A 74 7.09 -11.98 20.97
N GLY A 75 6.06 -12.46 21.67
CA GLY A 75 5.15 -11.61 22.45
C GLY A 75 4.34 -10.62 21.59
N GLY A 76 4.01 -10.99 20.35
CA GLY A 76 3.24 -10.14 19.44
C GLY A 76 4.08 -9.14 18.65
N THR A 77 5.41 -9.25 18.68
CA THR A 77 6.31 -8.37 17.90
C THR A 77 6.45 -8.85 16.45
N ALA A 78 6.13 -10.11 16.17
CA ALA A 78 6.14 -10.65 14.81
C ALA A 78 4.93 -11.57 14.55
N SER A 79 4.44 -11.51 13.31
CA SER A 79 3.41 -12.40 12.77
C SER A 79 3.96 -13.12 11.56
N VAL A 80 3.82 -14.44 11.53
CA VAL A 80 4.22 -15.30 10.41
C VAL A 80 2.96 -15.92 9.83
N GLU A 81 2.83 -15.88 8.51
CA GLU A 81 1.77 -16.50 7.71
C GLU A 81 2.42 -17.49 6.76
N GLU A 82 1.92 -18.73 6.71
CA GLU A 82 2.10 -19.62 5.57
C GLU A 82 0.80 -19.67 4.77
N LEU A 83 0.79 -19.10 3.58
CA LEU A 83 -0.33 -19.14 2.63
C LEU A 83 -0.14 -20.30 1.66
N ARG A 84 -1.21 -21.06 1.41
CA ARG A 84 -1.21 -22.20 0.48
C ARG A 84 -2.45 -22.13 -0.41
N ILE A 85 -2.24 -22.39 -1.71
CA ILE A 85 -3.30 -22.53 -2.72
C ILE A 85 -3.02 -23.84 -3.47
N PRO A 86 -3.44 -25.00 -2.92
CA PRO A 86 -3.08 -26.30 -3.48
C PRO A 86 -3.49 -26.49 -4.95
N ALA A 87 -4.68 -26.01 -5.33
CA ALA A 87 -5.19 -26.10 -6.69
C ALA A 87 -4.33 -25.34 -7.74
N ARG A 88 -3.40 -24.49 -7.28
CA ARG A 88 -2.51 -23.70 -8.14
C ARG A 88 -1.03 -24.04 -7.93
N ASP A 89 -0.71 -25.07 -7.16
CA ASP A 89 0.67 -25.41 -6.78
C ASP A 89 1.45 -24.17 -6.32
N PHE A 90 0.83 -23.44 -5.39
CA PHE A 90 1.32 -22.16 -4.91
C PHE A 90 1.35 -22.17 -3.38
N SER A 91 2.47 -21.68 -2.85
CA SER A 91 2.57 -21.27 -1.45
C SER A 91 3.48 -20.05 -1.32
N GLY A 92 3.29 -19.34 -0.22
CA GLY A 92 4.08 -18.16 0.12
C GLY A 92 4.07 -17.91 1.60
N MET A 93 4.89 -16.96 2.01
CA MET A 93 5.01 -16.56 3.41
C MET A 93 4.84 -15.05 3.52
N GLY A 94 3.97 -14.65 4.45
CA GLY A 94 3.95 -13.30 4.99
C GLY A 94 4.73 -13.25 6.30
N LEU A 95 5.63 -12.30 6.45
CA LEU A 95 6.28 -11.98 7.73
C LEU A 95 5.98 -10.52 8.03
N ARG A 96 5.27 -10.24 9.13
CA ARG A 96 5.12 -8.88 9.65
C ARG A 96 5.94 -8.70 10.91
N THR A 97 6.73 -7.65 10.98
CA THR A 97 7.54 -7.32 12.17
C THR A 97 7.28 -5.89 12.62
N LEU A 98 7.19 -5.68 13.93
CA LEU A 98 7.06 -4.36 14.51
C LEU A 98 8.43 -3.66 14.54
N ASP A 99 8.56 -2.56 13.80
CA ASP A 99 9.62 -1.59 13.99
C ASP A 99 9.18 -0.58 15.06
N ALA A 100 9.46 -0.93 16.31
CA ALA A 100 9.05 -0.13 17.46
C ALA A 100 9.71 1.26 17.50
N ALA A 101 10.89 1.42 16.90
CA ALA A 101 11.59 2.70 16.87
C ALA A 101 10.88 3.70 15.94
N ASN A 102 10.40 3.23 14.79
CA ASN A 102 9.63 4.04 13.83
C ASN A 102 8.11 3.95 14.04
N GLY A 103 7.66 3.09 14.95
CA GLY A 103 6.25 2.90 15.30
C GLY A 103 5.41 2.36 14.14
N VAL A 104 5.98 1.51 13.28
CA VAL A 104 5.30 0.91 12.11
C VAL A 104 5.43 -0.60 12.13
N TRP A 105 4.51 -1.27 11.45
CA TRP A 105 4.70 -2.64 11.02
C TRP A 105 5.41 -2.66 9.66
N LEU A 106 6.31 -3.61 9.45
CA LEU A 106 6.89 -3.91 8.14
C LEU A 106 6.33 -5.24 7.66
N ASP A 107 5.72 -5.27 6.47
CA ASP A 107 5.18 -6.48 5.82
C ASP A 107 6.13 -7.00 4.75
N PHE A 108 6.60 -8.23 4.91
CA PHE A 108 7.52 -8.90 4.00
C PHE A 108 6.81 -10.09 3.35
N TRP A 109 6.93 -10.21 2.03
CA TRP A 109 6.39 -11.33 1.28
C TRP A 109 7.50 -12.20 0.69
N MET A 110 7.27 -13.51 0.66
CA MET A 110 8.10 -14.49 -0.02
C MET A 110 7.24 -15.48 -0.81
N ASN A 111 7.59 -15.71 -2.08
CA ASN A 111 7.04 -16.82 -2.85
C ASN A 111 7.90 -18.08 -2.61
N ALA A 112 7.28 -19.22 -2.28
CA ALA A 112 8.02 -20.45 -1.95
C ALA A 112 8.88 -20.99 -3.10
N LYS A 113 8.48 -20.79 -4.36
CA LYS A 113 9.26 -21.21 -5.54
C LYS A 113 10.50 -20.35 -5.77
N VAL A 114 10.49 -19.11 -5.29
CA VAL A 114 11.63 -18.19 -5.35
C VAL A 114 12.54 -18.36 -4.14
N GLY A 115 11.95 -18.53 -2.94
CA GLY A 115 12.69 -18.77 -1.70
C GLY A 115 13.47 -17.56 -1.17
N VAL A 116 13.13 -16.36 -1.60
CA VAL A 116 13.77 -15.11 -1.16
C VAL A 116 12.70 -14.10 -0.75
N PRO A 117 12.69 -13.62 0.51
CA PRO A 117 11.76 -12.56 0.92
C PRO A 117 12.18 -11.20 0.33
N GLY A 118 11.21 -10.30 0.16
CA GLY A 118 11.49 -8.89 -0.14
C GLY A 118 12.41 -8.26 0.92
N SER A 119 13.28 -7.32 0.54
CA SER A 119 14.36 -6.82 1.40
C SER A 119 14.00 -5.61 2.25
N THR A 120 13.03 -4.80 1.85
CA THR A 120 12.72 -3.52 2.51
C THR A 120 11.54 -3.61 3.49
N GLY A 121 10.59 -4.51 3.22
CA GLY A 121 9.33 -4.59 3.96
C GLY A 121 8.44 -3.38 3.66
N THR A 122 7.15 -3.62 3.42
CA THR A 122 6.21 -2.53 3.19
C THR A 122 5.77 -1.96 4.53
N PRO A 123 6.01 -0.66 4.82
CA PRO A 123 5.60 -0.07 6.08
C PRO A 123 4.08 0.14 6.12
N GLY A 124 3.49 -0.09 7.28
CA GLY A 124 2.06 0.14 7.51
C GLY A 124 1.71 0.31 8.98
N ARG A 125 0.46 0.70 9.23
CA ARG A 125 -0.11 0.90 10.57
C ARG A 125 -1.58 0.53 10.60
N PHE A 126 -2.05 0.13 11.77
CA PHE A 126 -3.49 0.00 12.05
C PHE A 126 -4.04 1.33 12.56
N VAL A 127 -5.13 1.78 11.92
CA VAL A 127 -5.91 2.96 12.32
C VAL A 127 -7.38 2.55 12.30
N ASP A 128 -8.06 2.70 13.43
CA ASP A 128 -9.49 2.37 13.57
C ASP A 128 -9.86 0.96 13.04
N GLY A 129 -9.00 -0.01 13.30
CA GLY A 129 -9.18 -1.42 12.90
C GLY A 129 -8.85 -1.73 11.44
N VAL A 130 -8.28 -0.77 10.69
CA VAL A 130 -7.83 -0.95 9.31
C VAL A 130 -6.30 -0.85 9.26
N GLY A 131 -5.64 -1.89 8.74
CA GLY A 131 -4.19 -1.94 8.57
C GLY A 131 -3.81 -1.68 7.12
N ASP A 132 -3.32 -0.49 6.81
CA ASP A 132 -2.90 -0.11 5.44
C ASP A 132 -1.38 -0.11 5.31
N PHE A 133 -0.89 -0.72 4.23
CA PHE A 133 0.51 -0.96 3.90
C PHE A 133 0.79 -0.47 2.48
N ASP A 134 1.44 0.68 2.36
CA ASP A 134 1.60 1.39 1.09
C ASP A 134 3.02 1.30 0.54
N THR A 135 3.12 1.08 -0.77
CA THR A 135 4.35 1.21 -1.53
C THR A 135 4.15 2.23 -2.65
N ASN A 136 5.03 3.22 -2.71
CA ASN A 136 5.02 4.23 -3.77
C ASN A 136 6.01 3.85 -4.86
N GLU A 137 5.52 3.78 -6.08
CA GLU A 137 6.26 3.40 -7.28
C GLU A 137 6.03 4.43 -8.39
N THR A 138 6.69 4.20 -9.52
CA THR A 138 6.50 5.00 -10.74
C THR A 138 6.13 4.10 -11.91
N GLU A 139 5.00 4.38 -12.57
CA GLU A 139 4.60 3.76 -13.84
C GLU A 139 4.64 4.82 -14.94
N ASP A 140 5.39 4.59 -16.01
CA ASP A 140 5.52 5.53 -17.15
C ASP A 140 5.86 6.97 -16.72
N GLY A 141 6.71 7.12 -15.69
CA GLY A 141 7.10 8.41 -15.14
C GLY A 141 6.05 9.10 -14.24
N LYS A 142 4.92 8.44 -13.96
CA LYS A 142 3.85 8.95 -13.08
C LYS A 142 3.84 8.23 -11.72
N PRO A 143 3.59 8.95 -10.62
CA PRO A 143 3.46 8.31 -9.30
C PRO A 143 2.29 7.33 -9.27
N VAL A 144 2.53 6.16 -8.70
CA VAL A 144 1.51 5.14 -8.44
C VAL A 144 1.69 4.62 -7.03
N THR A 145 0.60 4.45 -6.30
CA THR A 145 0.61 3.86 -4.95
C THR A 145 -0.06 2.50 -4.99
N TYR A 146 0.63 1.50 -4.51
CA TYR A 146 0.11 0.17 -4.25
C TYR A 146 -0.22 0.04 -2.76
N ARG A 147 -1.37 -0.56 -2.43
CA ARG A 147 -1.79 -0.79 -1.04
C ARG A 147 -2.19 -2.23 -0.82
N GLY A 148 -1.62 -2.86 0.20
CA GLY A 148 -2.23 -3.98 0.90
C GLY A 148 -3.04 -3.45 2.09
N SER A 149 -4.26 -3.93 2.28
CA SER A 149 -5.16 -3.45 3.35
C SER A 149 -5.80 -4.63 4.07
N TRP A 150 -5.67 -4.66 5.40
CA TRP A 150 -6.41 -5.54 6.29
C TRP A 150 -7.60 -4.77 6.86
N ASP A 151 -8.82 -5.28 6.69
CA ASP A 151 -10.02 -4.69 7.28
C ASP A 151 -11.07 -5.77 7.61
N ARG A 152 -12.23 -5.33 8.12
CA ARG A 152 -13.35 -6.21 8.53
C ARG A 152 -12.92 -7.32 9.50
N ILE A 153 -12.01 -6.96 10.40
CA ILE A 153 -11.40 -7.89 11.35
C ILE A 153 -12.41 -8.21 12.47
N THR A 154 -12.62 -9.50 12.69
CA THR A 154 -13.42 -10.06 13.79
C THR A 154 -12.66 -11.27 14.38
N PRO A 155 -13.13 -11.86 15.49
CA PRO A 155 -12.51 -13.06 16.04
C PRO A 155 -12.47 -14.26 15.06
N THR A 156 -13.38 -14.31 14.09
CA THR A 156 -13.58 -15.46 13.19
C THR A 156 -13.41 -15.13 11.71
N SER A 157 -13.18 -13.87 11.35
CA SER A 157 -13.02 -13.43 9.96
C SER A 157 -12.14 -12.21 9.83
N CYS A 158 -11.52 -12.03 8.67
CA CYS A 158 -10.95 -10.76 8.25
C CYS A 158 -10.92 -10.68 6.73
N ARG A 159 -10.56 -9.52 6.19
CA ARG A 159 -10.36 -9.34 4.75
C ARG A 159 -9.01 -8.72 4.51
N TRP A 160 -8.25 -9.32 3.60
CA TRP A 160 -7.11 -8.68 2.97
C TRP A 160 -7.48 -8.26 1.55
N ARG A 161 -7.03 -7.09 1.11
CA ARG A 161 -7.23 -6.63 -0.26
C ARG A 161 -6.04 -5.82 -0.76
N GLN A 162 -5.82 -5.91 -2.07
CA GLN A 162 -4.82 -5.14 -2.79
C GLN A 162 -5.48 -4.16 -3.74
N GLY A 163 -4.97 -2.93 -3.76
CA GLY A 163 -5.43 -1.90 -4.68
C GLY A 163 -4.28 -1.06 -5.23
N VAL A 164 -4.59 -0.35 -6.31
CA VAL A 164 -3.69 0.61 -6.95
C VAL A 164 -4.38 1.96 -7.01
N SER A 165 -3.64 3.02 -6.68
CA SER A 165 -4.07 4.40 -6.77
C SER A 165 -3.16 5.16 -7.73
N ARG A 166 -3.77 5.97 -8.59
CA ARG A 166 -3.08 6.83 -9.58
C ARG A 166 -3.40 8.31 -9.39
N ASP A 167 -4.10 8.65 -8.31
CA ASP A 167 -4.57 10.00 -7.99
C ASP A 167 -4.16 10.47 -6.58
N GLY A 168 -3.11 9.87 -6.02
CA GLY A 168 -2.60 10.23 -4.69
C GLY A 168 -3.41 9.64 -3.53
N GLY A 169 -4.13 8.56 -3.76
CA GLY A 169 -4.84 7.79 -2.73
C GLY A 169 -6.30 8.19 -2.54
N GLN A 170 -6.83 9.01 -3.45
CA GLN A 170 -8.23 9.44 -3.41
C GLN A 170 -9.16 8.32 -3.87
N THR A 171 -8.75 7.56 -4.89
CA THR A 171 -9.47 6.38 -5.36
C THR A 171 -8.55 5.17 -5.49
N TRP A 172 -9.16 3.98 -5.41
CA TRP A 172 -8.44 2.71 -5.39
C TRP A 172 -9.06 1.71 -6.34
N ASP A 173 -8.27 1.27 -7.31
CA ASP A 173 -8.57 0.14 -8.18
C ASP A 173 -8.23 -1.16 -7.44
N TRP A 174 -9.17 -1.64 -6.63
CA TRP A 174 -9.02 -2.93 -5.92
C TRP A 174 -8.98 -4.07 -6.93
N ASN A 175 -7.86 -4.81 -6.95
CA ASN A 175 -7.59 -5.85 -7.95
C ASN A 175 -7.36 -7.24 -7.35
N TRP A 176 -7.31 -7.36 -6.03
CA TRP A 176 -7.30 -8.63 -5.33
C TRP A 176 -8.01 -8.50 -3.99
N VAL A 177 -8.90 -9.43 -3.69
CA VAL A 177 -9.60 -9.53 -2.40
C VAL A 177 -9.45 -10.97 -1.90
N MET A 178 -9.20 -11.11 -0.61
CA MET A 178 -9.12 -12.36 0.12
C MET A 178 -10.07 -12.25 1.31
N GLU A 179 -11.13 -13.06 1.34
CA GLU A 179 -12.03 -13.16 2.48
C GLU A 179 -11.60 -14.36 3.33
N TRP A 180 -11.15 -14.09 4.56
CA TRP A 180 -10.60 -15.09 5.47
C TRP A 180 -11.67 -15.53 6.47
N THR A 181 -11.82 -16.84 6.66
CA THR A 181 -12.69 -17.45 7.67
C THR A 181 -11.89 -18.42 8.53
N ARG A 182 -11.95 -18.25 9.85
CA ARG A 182 -11.23 -19.09 10.79
C ARG A 182 -11.77 -20.52 10.76
N VAL A 183 -10.88 -21.51 10.81
CA VAL A 183 -11.25 -22.92 10.98
C VAL A 183 -11.63 -23.13 12.46
N ALA A 184 -12.80 -23.73 12.68
CA ALA A 184 -13.34 -24.01 14.02
C ALA A 184 -12.58 -25.13 14.75
#